data_AF-A0A9X4S2Y8-F1
#
_entry.id   AF-A0A9X4S2Y8-F1
#
_cell.length_a   1.000
_cell.length_b   1.000
_cell.length_c   1.000
_cell.angle_alpha   90.00
_cell.angle_beta   90.00
_cell.angle_gamma   90.00
#
_symmetry.space_group_name_H-M   'P 1'
#
loop_
_entity.id
_entity.type
_entity.pdbx_description
1 polymer ?
#
loop_
_entity_poly.entity_id
_entity_poly.type
_entity_poly.pdbx_seq_one_letter_code
_entity_poly.pdbx_strand_id
1 'polypeptide(L)'
;MKNEILMTRAFTLLESLLVLLIISFITTLFSSEIIQTVHLFKGELFVLQFENFYKRSQEEAALLQKSESLISIALLAFLVSFIVSSLVQVRQKDTEENQKIEALNVAQMAIESHLTELSINGSDIKIKENQNLLIISNHGKEIMRLELQS
;
A
#
# COMPACT_ATOMS: atom_id res chain seq x y z
N MET A 1 -48.04 -9.31 34.27
CA MET A 1 -46.99 -8.54 34.97
C MET A 1 -45.57 -9.08 34.82
N LYS A 2 -45.16 -10.22 35.42
CA LYS A 2 -43.74 -10.66 35.39
C LYS A 2 -43.24 -11.03 33.98
N ASN A 3 -44.10 -11.63 33.15
CA ASN A 3 -43.77 -12.02 31.77
C ASN A 3 -43.71 -10.83 30.80
N GLU A 4 -44.53 -9.80 31.00
CA GLU A 4 -44.53 -8.58 30.17
C GLU A 4 -43.26 -7.73 30.39
N ILE A 5 -42.78 -7.67 31.64
CA ILE A 5 -41.49 -7.04 31.99
C ILE A 5 -40.31 -7.81 31.39
N LEU A 6 -40.40 -9.15 31.32
CA LEU A 6 -39.38 -9.99 30.69
C LEU A 6 -39.33 -9.80 29.17
N MET A 7 -40.49 -9.68 28.52
CA MET A 7 -40.61 -9.49 27.08
C MET A 7 -40.10 -8.12 26.63
N THR A 8 -40.42 -7.05 27.38
CA THR A 8 -39.94 -5.68 27.11
C THR A 8 -38.42 -5.54 27.30
N ARG A 9 -37.85 -6.20 28.32
CA ARG A 9 -36.40 -6.26 28.51
C ARG A 9 -35.70 -7.03 27.39
N ALA A 10 -36.27 -8.15 26.95
CA ALA A 10 -35.72 -8.93 25.84
C ALA A 10 -35.69 -8.12 24.54
N PHE A 11 -36.73 -7.31 24.26
CA PHE A 11 -36.78 -6.42 23.11
C PHE A 11 -35.71 -5.30 23.18
N THR A 12 -35.54 -4.70 24.35
CA THR A 12 -34.52 -3.64 24.57
C THR A 12 -33.08 -4.20 24.48
N LEU A 13 -32.88 -5.45 24.93
CA LEU A 13 -31.61 -6.15 24.80
C LEU A 13 -31.28 -6.48 23.34
N LEU A 14 -32.29 -6.90 22.56
CA LEU A 14 -32.11 -7.17 21.13
C LEU A 14 -31.75 -5.89 20.36
N GLU A 15 -32.41 -4.77 20.67
CA GLU A 15 -32.10 -3.47 20.08
C GLU A 15 -30.68 -3.02 20.41
N SER A 16 -30.28 -3.13 21.68
CA SER A 16 -28.91 -2.80 22.11
C SER A 16 -27.87 -3.70 21.45
N LEU A 17 -28.16 -4.98 21.27
CA LEU A 17 -27.28 -5.94 20.60
C LEU A 17 -27.13 -5.61 19.10
N LEU A 18 -28.24 -5.24 18.45
CA LEU A 18 -28.25 -4.83 17.05
C LEU A 18 -27.45 -3.54 16.86
N VAL A 19 -27.61 -2.55 17.75
CA VAL A 19 -26.83 -1.30 17.73
C VAL A 19 -25.34 -1.59 17.93
N LEU A 20 -24.98 -2.47 18.88
CA LEU A 20 -23.59 -2.85 19.12
C LEU A 20 -22.98 -3.60 17.93
N LEU A 21 -23.75 -4.47 17.28
CA LEU A 21 -23.33 -5.18 16.07
C LEU A 21 -23.06 -4.20 14.93
N ILE A 22 -23.97 -3.25 14.70
CA ILE A 22 -23.82 -2.24 13.65
C ILE A 22 -22.61 -1.35 13.94
N ILE A 23 -22.45 -0.86 15.17
CA ILE A 23 -21.33 0.00 15.55
C ILE A 23 -20.00 -0.73 15.43
N SER A 24 -19.92 -1.99 15.90
CA SER A 24 -18.68 -2.76 15.80
C SER A 24 -18.30 -3.07 14.35
N PHE A 25 -19.28 -3.45 13.52
CA PHE A 25 -19.07 -3.72 12.10
C PHE A 25 -18.59 -2.46 11.35
N ILE A 26 -19.25 -1.32 11.55
CA ILE A 26 -18.84 -0.03 10.96
C ILE A 26 -17.43 0.33 11.44
N THR A 27 -17.15 0.25 12.74
CA THR A 27 -15.84 0.57 13.30
C THR A 27 -14.74 -0.29 12.68
N THR A 28 -14.97 -1.58 12.48
CA THR A 28 -13.99 -2.48 11.85
C THR A 28 -13.76 -2.16 10.37
N LEU A 29 -14.81 -1.85 9.61
CA LEU A 29 -14.68 -1.46 8.21
C LEU A 29 -13.82 -0.19 8.03
N PHE A 30 -14.07 0.83 8.86
CA PHE A 30 -13.31 2.08 8.79
C PHE A 30 -11.91 1.99 9.41
N SER A 31 -11.65 1.03 10.30
CA SER A 31 -10.34 0.87 10.96
C SER A 31 -9.21 0.60 9.96
N SER A 32 -9.45 -0.25 8.96
CA SER A 32 -8.44 -0.62 7.96
C SER A 32 -7.97 0.59 7.14
N GLU A 33 -8.92 1.42 6.68
CA GLU A 33 -8.62 2.63 5.90
C GLU A 33 -7.91 3.71 6.73
N ILE A 34 -8.30 3.86 8.00
CA ILE A 34 -7.65 4.79 8.93
C ILE A 34 -6.21 4.36 9.20
N ILE A 35 -5.93 3.07 9.39
CA ILE A 35 -4.58 2.57 9.68
C ILE A 35 -3.63 2.83 8.51
N GLN A 36 -4.06 2.58 7.27
CA GLN A 36 -3.24 2.83 6.08
C GLN A 36 -2.97 4.33 5.89
N THR A 37 -4.00 5.15 6.04
CA THR A 37 -3.91 6.62 5.97
C THR A 37 -2.94 7.16 7.03
N VAL A 38 -3.05 6.69 8.28
CA VAL A 38 -2.16 7.08 9.38
C VAL A 38 -0.71 6.65 9.10
N HIS A 39 -0.47 5.51 8.46
CA HIS A 39 0.89 5.04 8.16
C HIS A 39 1.56 5.89 7.06
N LEU A 40 0.79 6.38 6.08
CA LEU A 40 1.27 7.32 5.07
C LEU A 40 1.62 8.69 5.69
N PHE A 41 0.70 9.25 6.48
CA PHE A 41 0.93 10.53 7.18
C PHE A 41 2.11 10.46 8.16
N LYS A 42 2.35 9.32 8.82
CA LYS A 42 3.54 9.14 9.68
C LYS A 42 4.85 9.27 8.91
N GLY A 43 4.91 8.78 7.67
CA GLY A 43 6.09 8.91 6.81
C GLY A 43 6.34 10.36 6.40
N GLU A 44 5.31 11.06 5.93
CA GLU A 44 5.41 12.47 5.56
C GLU A 44 5.71 13.36 6.77
N LEU A 45 5.06 13.10 7.91
CA LEU A 45 5.30 13.81 9.16
C LEU A 45 6.71 13.60 9.68
N PHE A 46 7.27 12.40 9.55
CA PHE A 46 8.67 12.15 9.89
C PHE A 46 9.63 12.99 9.05
N VAL A 47 9.42 13.07 7.74
CA VAL A 47 10.24 13.90 6.84
C VAL A 47 10.13 15.39 7.22
N LEU A 48 8.93 15.88 7.47
CA LEU A 48 8.67 17.26 7.89
C LEU A 48 9.28 17.59 9.26
N GLN A 49 9.16 16.69 10.23
CA GLN A 49 9.77 16.84 11.56
C GLN A 49 11.28 16.83 11.47
N PHE A 50 11.85 15.96 10.63
CA PHE A 50 13.27 15.90 10.38
C PHE A 50 13.79 17.19 9.75
N GLU A 51 13.11 17.71 8.73
CA GLU A 51 13.49 18.97 8.07
C GLU A 51 13.45 20.15 9.05
N ASN A 52 12.41 20.22 9.88
CA ASN A 52 12.28 21.27 10.90
C ASN A 52 13.34 21.15 11.99
N PHE A 53 13.62 19.94 12.48
CA PHE A 53 14.70 19.68 13.42
C PHE A 53 16.05 20.11 12.85
N TYR A 54 16.31 19.76 11.59
CA TYR A 54 17.52 20.13 10.88
C TYR A 54 17.69 21.66 10.74
N LYS A 55 16.64 22.36 10.31
CA LYS A 55 16.64 23.83 10.21
C LYS A 55 16.95 24.48 11.56
N ARG A 56 16.28 24.06 12.62
CA ARG A 56 16.53 24.56 13.98
C ARG A 56 17.96 24.26 14.46
N SER A 57 18.46 23.05 14.20
CA SER A 57 19.83 22.68 14.59
C SER A 57 20.90 23.50 13.85
N GLN A 58 20.67 23.84 12.58
CA GLN A 58 21.53 24.77 11.84
C GLN A 58 21.47 26.19 12.41
N GLU A 59 20.28 26.71 12.71
CA GLU A 59 20.12 28.03 13.33
C GLU A 59 20.88 28.12 14.65
N GLU A 60 20.76 27.11 15.51
CA GLU A 60 21.47 27.03 16.79
C GLU A 60 22.99 26.94 16.60
N ALA A 61 23.48 26.12 15.67
CA ALA A 61 24.91 25.99 15.42
C ALA A 61 25.53 27.25 14.76
N ALA A 62 24.75 27.99 13.95
CA ALA A 62 25.15 29.28 13.39
C ALA A 62 25.23 30.37 14.49
N LEU A 63 24.25 30.41 15.40
CA LEU A 63 24.25 31.31 16.55
C LEU A 63 25.42 31.05 17.51
N LEU A 64 25.77 29.77 17.71
CA LEU A 64 26.90 29.35 18.54
C LEU A 64 28.26 29.45 17.82
N GLN A 65 28.29 29.94 16.58
CA GLN A 65 29.49 30.11 15.75
C GLN A 65 30.35 28.84 15.64
N LYS A 66 29.73 27.66 15.78
CA LYS A 66 30.41 26.35 15.82
C LYS A 66 30.37 25.72 14.43
N SER A 67 31.24 26.21 13.54
CA SER A 67 31.33 25.80 12.14
C SER A 67 31.52 24.28 11.93
N GLU A 68 32.28 23.62 12.81
CA GLU A 68 32.48 22.16 12.78
C GLU A 68 31.17 21.38 13.03
N SER A 69 30.25 21.95 13.82
CA SER A 69 28.94 21.37 14.08
C SER A 69 28.02 21.49 12.86
N LEU A 70 28.09 22.60 12.12
CA LEU A 70 27.27 22.83 10.93
C LEU A 70 27.57 21.83 9.81
N ILE A 71 28.86 21.53 9.57
CA ILE A 71 29.28 20.55 8.56
C ILE A 71 28.77 19.15 8.94
N SER A 72 28.89 18.77 10.21
CA SER A 72 28.42 17.47 10.71
C SER A 72 26.90 17.32 10.58
N ILE A 73 26.14 18.38 10.89
CA ILE A 73 24.67 18.42 10.78
C ILE A 73 24.26 18.34 9.31
N ALA A 74 24.92 19.07 8.40
CA ALA A 74 24.65 19.03 6.97
C ALA A 74 24.95 17.66 6.34
N LEU A 75 26.05 17.03 6.73
CA LEU A 75 26.39 15.67 6.27
C LEU A 75 25.39 14.63 6.78
N LEU A 76 24.96 14.73 8.04
CA LEU A 76 23.94 13.86 8.59
C LEU A 76 22.60 14.02 7.86
N ALA A 77 22.20 15.26 7.57
CA ALA A 77 20.97 15.52 6.82
C ALA A 77 21.02 14.99 5.40
N PHE A 78 22.13 15.23 4.69
CA PHE A 78 22.35 14.65 3.38
C PHE A 78 22.25 13.12 3.40
N LEU A 79 22.88 12.47 4.38
CA LEU A 79 22.87 11.01 4.51
C LEU A 79 21.46 10.47 4.79
N VAL A 80 20.72 11.08 5.72
CA VAL A 80 19.34 10.67 6.03
C VAL A 80 18.42 10.87 4.83
N SER A 81 18.48 12.03 4.14
CA SER A 81 17.71 12.28 2.93
C SER A 81 18.04 11.29 1.81
N PHE A 82 19.33 10.97 1.64
CA PHE A 82 19.78 9.99 0.66
C PHE A 82 19.26 8.58 0.95
N ILE A 83 19.31 8.13 2.21
CA ILE A 83 18.78 6.82 2.63
C ILE A 83 17.26 6.76 2.43
N VAL A 84 16.52 7.79 2.84
CA VAL A 84 15.06 7.83 2.68
C VAL A 84 14.68 7.80 1.20
N SER A 85 15.34 8.60 0.36
CA SER A 85 15.10 8.58 -1.09
C SER A 85 15.40 7.21 -1.70
N SER A 86 16.50 6.57 -1.30
CA SER A 86 16.86 5.22 -1.77
C SER A 86 15.84 4.16 -1.33
N LEU A 87 15.36 4.23 -0.08
CA LEU A 87 14.32 3.33 0.43
C LEU A 87 13.00 3.48 -0.31
N VAL A 88 12.58 4.71 -0.60
CA VAL A 88 11.34 4.98 -1.36
C VAL A 88 11.46 4.38 -2.78
N GLN A 89 12.58 4.60 -3.46
CA GLN A 89 12.82 4.04 -4.79
C GLN A 89 12.80 2.50 -4.79
N VAL A 90 13.43 1.86 -3.79
CA VAL A 90 13.41 0.40 -3.65
C VAL A 90 11.98 -0.10 -3.45
N ARG A 91 11.19 0.53 -2.57
CA ARG A 91 9.79 0.13 -2.33
C ARG A 91 8.90 0.26 -3.56
N GLN A 92 9.08 1.33 -4.33
CA GLN A 92 8.37 1.50 -5.60
C GLN A 92 8.73 0.38 -6.58
N LYS A 93 10.02 0.12 -6.74
CA LYS A 93 10.50 -0.95 -7.62
C LYS A 93 10.02 -2.34 -7.19
N ASP A 94 10.07 -2.66 -5.90
CA ASP A 94 9.56 -3.93 -5.37
C ASP A 94 8.06 -4.08 -5.68
N THR A 95 7.29 -2.99 -5.59
CA THR A 95 5.86 -3.00 -5.89
C THR A 95 5.61 -3.26 -7.38
N GLU A 96 6.38 -2.60 -8.26
CA GLU A 96 6.31 -2.81 -9.71
C GLU A 96 6.73 -4.23 -10.11
N GLU A 97 7.80 -4.76 -9.52
CA GLU A 97 8.27 -6.12 -9.76
C GLU A 97 7.25 -7.15 -9.27
N ASN A 98 6.68 -6.97 -8.08
CA ASN A 98 5.63 -7.86 -7.56
C ASN A 98 4.37 -7.84 -8.44
N GLN A 99 3.94 -6.66 -8.92
CA GLN A 99 2.82 -6.56 -9.86
C GLN A 99 3.11 -7.29 -11.16
N LYS A 100 4.34 -7.20 -11.68
CA LYS A 100 4.75 -7.93 -12.88
C LYS A 100 4.80 -9.44 -12.65
N ILE A 101 5.32 -9.89 -11.53
CA ILE A 101 5.34 -11.31 -11.14
C ILE A 101 3.91 -11.84 -11.02
N GLU A 102 3.02 -11.11 -10.35
CA GLU A 102 1.61 -11.51 -10.22
C GLU A 102 0.92 -11.61 -11.58
N ALA A 103 1.12 -10.63 -12.47
CA ALA A 103 0.58 -10.67 -13.82
C ALA A 103 1.06 -11.90 -14.62
N LEU A 104 2.32 -12.30 -14.44
CA LEU A 104 2.88 -13.49 -15.06
C LEU A 104 2.33 -14.78 -14.44
N ASN A 105 2.16 -14.84 -13.11
CA ASN A 105 1.55 -15.98 -12.43
C ASN A 105 0.09 -16.18 -12.88
N VAL A 106 -0.68 -15.10 -13.00
CA VAL A 106 -2.04 -15.14 -13.54
C VAL A 106 -2.03 -15.57 -15.00
N ALA A 107 -1.10 -15.07 -15.80
CA ALA A 107 -0.97 -15.51 -17.19
C ALA A 107 -0.65 -17.00 -17.31
N GLN A 108 0.24 -17.51 -16.46
CA GLN A 108 0.53 -18.94 -16.39
C GLN A 108 -0.73 -19.74 -16.02
N MET A 109 -1.48 -19.32 -15.01
CA MET A 109 -2.73 -19.96 -14.61
C MET A 109 -3.77 -19.98 -15.74
N ALA A 110 -3.87 -18.89 -16.52
CA ALA A 110 -4.73 -18.81 -17.68
C ALA A 110 -4.31 -19.82 -18.76
N ILE A 111 -3.01 -19.93 -19.06
CA ILE A 111 -2.47 -20.92 -20.01
C ILE A 111 -2.77 -22.35 -19.53
N GLU A 112 -2.47 -22.65 -18.27
CA GLU A 112 -2.72 -23.97 -17.66
C GLU A 112 -4.19 -24.35 -17.65
N SER A 113 -5.08 -23.36 -17.55
CA SER A 113 -6.54 -23.53 -17.59
C SER A 113 -7.13 -23.45 -19.00
N HIS A 114 -6.29 -23.29 -20.04
CA HIS A 114 -6.70 -23.09 -21.43
C HIS A 114 -7.65 -21.88 -21.64
N LEU A 115 -7.49 -20.84 -20.82
CA LEU A 115 -8.23 -19.59 -20.90
C LEU A 115 -7.45 -18.56 -21.72
N THR A 116 -8.15 -17.83 -22.59
CA THR A 116 -7.58 -16.71 -23.36
C THR A 116 -7.68 -15.37 -22.64
N GLU A 117 -8.50 -15.30 -21.59
CA GLU A 117 -8.67 -14.14 -20.72
C GLU A 117 -8.85 -14.61 -19.27
N LEU A 118 -8.15 -13.97 -18.34
CA LEU A 118 -8.27 -14.26 -16.91
C LEU A 118 -7.99 -12.99 -16.11
N SER A 119 -8.96 -12.62 -15.26
CA SER A 119 -8.83 -11.48 -14.35
C SER A 119 -8.90 -11.94 -12.90
N ILE A 120 -7.79 -11.87 -12.18
CA ILE A 120 -7.68 -12.25 -10.76
C ILE A 120 -6.57 -11.43 -10.09
N ASN A 121 -6.71 -11.18 -8.78
CA ASN A 121 -5.72 -10.45 -7.95
C ASN A 121 -5.30 -9.08 -8.52
N GLY A 122 -6.22 -8.39 -9.20
CA GLY A 122 -5.96 -7.07 -9.79
C GLY A 122 -5.18 -7.09 -11.11
N SER A 123 -4.87 -8.27 -11.65
CA SER A 123 -4.37 -8.44 -13.02
C SER A 123 -5.52 -8.78 -13.97
N ASP A 124 -5.56 -8.16 -15.14
CA ASP A 124 -6.48 -8.46 -16.25
C ASP A 124 -5.67 -8.98 -17.43
N ILE A 125 -5.51 -10.29 -17.51
CA ILE A 125 -4.66 -10.95 -18.50
C ILE A 125 -5.43 -11.32 -19.75
N LYS A 126 -4.89 -10.92 -20.90
CA LYS A 126 -5.35 -11.34 -22.23
C LYS A 126 -4.22 -12.00 -22.99
N ILE A 127 -4.50 -13.21 -23.48
CA ILE A 127 -3.59 -14.04 -24.24
C ILE A 127 -4.08 -14.07 -25.68
N LYS A 128 -3.22 -13.64 -26.60
CA LYS A 128 -3.45 -13.76 -28.04
C LYS A 128 -2.40 -14.71 -28.60
N GLU A 129 -2.86 -15.87 -29.01
CA GLU A 129 -2.04 -16.88 -29.65
C GLU A 129 -2.37 -16.94 -31.15
N ASN A 130 -1.32 -16.87 -31.97
CA ASN A 130 -1.36 -17.13 -33.40
C ASN A 130 -0.25 -18.14 -33.74
N GLN A 131 -0.22 -18.66 -34.96
CA GLN A 131 0.65 -19.75 -35.43
C GLN A 131 2.15 -19.59 -35.10
N ASN A 132 2.65 -18.36 -34.94
CA ASN A 132 4.05 -18.08 -34.64
C ASN A 132 4.25 -17.10 -33.47
N LEU A 133 3.18 -16.71 -32.77
CA LEU A 133 3.26 -15.60 -31.83
C LEU A 133 2.29 -15.75 -30.67
N LEU A 134 2.82 -15.72 -29.46
CA LEU A 134 2.07 -15.61 -28.22
C LEU A 134 2.29 -14.21 -27.62
N ILE A 135 1.22 -13.44 -27.49
CA ILE A 135 1.24 -12.13 -26.82
C ILE A 135 0.42 -12.23 -25.54
N ILE A 136 1.04 -11.84 -24.42
CA ILE A 136 0.39 -11.71 -23.13
C ILE A 136 0.33 -10.23 -22.76
N SER A 137 -0.85 -9.75 -22.42
CA SER A 137 -1.10 -8.38 -22.01
C SER A 137 -1.81 -8.31 -20.67
N ASN A 138 -1.45 -7.34 -19.84
CA ASN A 138 -2.11 -7.01 -18.57
C ASN A 138 -2.72 -5.60 -18.68
N HIS A 139 -4.02 -5.45 -18.42
CA HIS A 139 -4.75 -4.18 -18.59
C HIS A 139 -4.55 -3.55 -19.97
N GLY A 140 -4.47 -4.39 -21.01
CA GLY A 140 -4.21 -3.97 -22.40
C GLY A 140 -2.76 -3.57 -22.70
N LYS A 141 -1.86 -3.53 -21.72
CA LYS A 141 -0.42 -3.32 -21.93
C LYS A 141 0.28 -4.65 -22.13
N GLU A 142 1.07 -4.77 -23.19
CA GLU A 142 1.89 -5.96 -23.44
C GLU A 142 2.95 -6.14 -22.34
N ILE A 143 2.97 -7.33 -21.74
CA ILE A 143 3.93 -7.70 -20.69
C ILE A 143 4.90 -8.80 -21.14
N MET A 144 4.52 -9.59 -22.15
CA MET A 144 5.35 -10.64 -22.72
C MET A 144 4.95 -10.94 -24.17
N ARG A 145 5.95 -11.19 -24.99
CA ARG A 145 5.83 -11.62 -26.39
C ARG A 145 6.79 -12.76 -26.63
N LEU A 146 6.28 -13.88 -27.12
CA LEU A 146 7.06 -15.07 -27.45
C LEU A 146 6.82 -15.43 -28.91
N GLU A 147 7.90 -15.56 -29.67
CA GLU A 147 7.85 -16.10 -31.03
C GLU A 147 7.94 -17.62 -30.94
N LEU A 148 6.90 -18.31 -31.40
CA LEU A 148 6.87 -19.77 -31.47
C LEU A 148 7.66 -20.16 -32.72
N GLN A 149 8.91 -20.61 -32.54
CA GLN A 149 9.69 -21.18 -33.64
C GLN A 149 9.05 -22.50 -34.08
N SER A 150 8.81 -22.61 -35.40
CA SER A 150 8.27 -23.79 -36.07
C SER A 150 9.23 -24.98 -36.04
#